data_AF-A0AAU1RRD4-F1
#
_entry.id   AF-A0AAU1RRD4-F1
#
_cell.length_a   1.000
_cell.length_b   1.000
_cell.length_c   1.000
_cell.angle_alpha   90.00
_cell.angle_beta   90.00
_cell.angle_gamma   90.00
#
_symmetry.space_group_name_H-M   'P 1'
#
loop_
_entity.id
_entity.type
_entity.pdbx_description
1 polymer ?
#
loop_
_entity_poly.entity_id
_entity_poly.type
_entity_poly.pdbx_seq_one_letter_code
_entity_poly.pdbx_strand_id
1 'polypeptide(L)'
;MAGRRLTNPAGSSNDLRGDVLRVLGVLKVATADQIQRIAAPHLTYRHTMKATASERKTARTASHAGALSDLRKHGLAENGGTTRAGESLRNLTTKGLEAASYELGRPLTEMGSTARGAGSSGATHPMAVNETVIAMLRPKPDLRLLTREPAEAKAAAQAAVDAPAGIGTIASYATEVPLPATGTWGAPGKGGAQADIVLTAPQDQIPLLFIEVDNCHETAEEIAAKLLKYSRFFKRQIKDTDGKDKPMWRTRWMARVAERGEAPHPPVLIVFNHIGARDPNRTLPRLQELTRPLWAGEPADGYSSYDRKIPIIATGLRNLREHGPNGPVFLRFGRTHMQPLRDAIGNPRRDGVLARRAERARAQQEEYQEQLRRAAEQKRAEREAARPACAGCGTKFDNDRWENTRLSPTPGNRWHPTLCEPCEDKTVAAADQAERDRLEAEAAETAEKARGWRSRFRPGQTP
;
A
#
# COMPACT_ATOMS: atom_id res chain seq x y z
N MET A 1 -14.04 31.35 -7.06
CA MET A 1 -14.73 32.34 -7.91
C MET A 1 -16.10 31.78 -8.32
N ALA A 2 -17.15 32.09 -7.56
CA ALA A 2 -18.53 31.68 -7.86
C ALA A 2 -19.17 32.69 -8.83
N GLY A 3 -18.85 32.56 -10.13
CA GLY A 3 -19.48 33.32 -11.20
C GLY A 3 -20.59 32.50 -11.88
N ARG A 4 -21.72 33.14 -12.19
CA ARG A 4 -22.94 32.58 -12.81
C ARG A 4 -22.64 31.55 -13.91
N ARG A 5 -23.27 30.37 -13.77
CA ARG A 5 -23.28 29.24 -14.70
C ARG A 5 -24.05 29.61 -15.97
N LEU A 6 -23.36 30.05 -17.01
CA LEU A 6 -23.95 30.28 -18.34
C LEU A 6 -23.57 29.12 -19.25
N THR A 7 -24.57 28.33 -19.65
CA THR A 7 -24.47 27.39 -20.78
C THR A 7 -24.25 28.20 -22.05
N ASN A 8 -23.08 28.09 -22.65
CA ASN A 8 -22.78 28.74 -23.93
C ASN A 8 -23.59 28.01 -25.03
N PRO A 9 -24.29 28.71 -25.96
CA PRO A 9 -25.08 28.09 -27.04
C PRO A 9 -24.33 27.08 -27.93
N ALA A 10 -22.99 27.03 -27.86
CA ALA A 10 -22.17 26.00 -28.50
C ALA A 10 -22.06 24.66 -27.73
N GLY A 11 -22.78 24.48 -26.62
CA GLY A 11 -22.80 23.22 -25.85
C GLY A 11 -21.59 23.02 -24.93
N SER A 12 -20.79 24.06 -24.65
CA SER A 12 -19.72 24.03 -23.64
C SER A 12 -20.32 24.23 -22.24
N SER A 13 -20.08 23.28 -21.33
CA SER A 13 -20.47 23.34 -19.91
C SER A 13 -19.24 23.51 -19.01
N ASN A 14 -19.45 23.86 -17.73
CA ASN A 14 -18.37 23.89 -16.75
C ASN A 14 -17.68 22.53 -16.62
N ASP A 15 -18.45 21.45 -16.63
CA ASP A 15 -17.93 20.09 -16.49
C ASP A 15 -17.01 19.73 -17.66
N LEU A 16 -17.42 20.04 -18.90
CA LEU A 16 -16.60 19.81 -20.10
C LEU A 16 -15.31 20.64 -20.10
N ARG A 17 -15.36 21.86 -19.55
CA ARG A 17 -14.16 22.69 -19.38
C ARG A 17 -13.23 22.09 -18.32
N GLY A 18 -13.78 21.64 -17.21
CA GLY A 18 -13.04 20.90 -16.17
C GLY A 18 -12.38 19.64 -16.73
N ASP A 19 -13.09 18.87 -17.57
CA ASP A 19 -12.56 17.69 -18.25
C ASP A 19 -11.33 18.02 -19.11
N VAL A 20 -11.44 19.06 -19.95
CA VAL A 20 -10.32 19.51 -20.78
C VAL A 20 -9.13 19.95 -19.93
N LEU A 21 -9.37 20.70 -18.85
CA LEU A 21 -8.32 21.16 -17.94
C LEU A 21 -7.63 19.99 -17.25
N ARG A 22 -8.38 19.01 -16.73
CA ARG A 22 -7.82 17.80 -16.11
C ARG A 22 -6.97 17.00 -17.08
N VAL A 23 -7.45 16.76 -18.30
CA VAL A 23 -6.73 15.96 -19.29
C VAL A 23 -5.49 16.70 -19.80
N LEU A 24 -5.61 17.94 -20.26
CA LEU A 24 -4.46 18.68 -20.79
C LEU A 24 -3.46 19.09 -19.70
N GLY A 25 -3.93 19.25 -18.47
CA GLY A 25 -3.04 19.44 -17.31
C GLY A 25 -2.14 18.24 -17.05
N VAL A 26 -2.49 17.05 -17.58
CA VAL A 26 -1.68 15.82 -17.50
C VAL A 26 -0.94 15.56 -18.81
N LEU A 27 -1.62 15.56 -19.96
CA LEU A 27 -1.04 15.16 -21.25
C LEU A 27 -0.24 16.25 -21.95
N LYS A 28 -0.33 17.51 -21.49
CA LYS A 28 0.22 18.75 -22.06
C LYS A 28 -0.28 19.13 -23.45
N VAL A 29 -0.45 18.17 -24.35
CA VAL A 29 -1.01 18.36 -25.69
C VAL A 29 -1.89 17.16 -26.07
N ALA A 30 -3.09 17.41 -26.58
CA ALA A 30 -4.00 16.34 -27.02
C ALA A 30 -4.95 16.80 -28.12
N THR A 31 -5.54 15.83 -28.82
CA THR A 31 -6.70 16.08 -29.71
C THR A 31 -8.01 16.06 -28.90
N ALA A 32 -9.07 16.67 -29.44
CA ALA A 32 -10.40 16.58 -28.84
C ALA A 32 -10.90 15.13 -28.70
N ASP A 33 -10.47 14.23 -29.59
CA ASP A 33 -10.78 12.80 -29.54
C ASP A 33 -10.13 12.10 -28.34
N GLN A 34 -8.85 12.38 -28.07
CA GLN A 34 -8.16 11.82 -26.91
C GLN A 34 -8.74 12.34 -25.60
N ILE A 35 -9.07 13.63 -25.52
CA ILE A 35 -9.72 14.22 -24.35
C ILE A 35 -11.07 13.55 -24.11
N GLN A 36 -11.90 13.43 -25.15
CA GLN A 36 -13.20 12.77 -25.05
C GLN A 36 -13.08 11.30 -24.62
N ARG A 37 -12.14 10.53 -25.18
CA ARG A 37 -11.94 9.12 -24.82
C ARG A 37 -11.57 8.95 -23.34
N ILE A 38 -10.88 9.92 -22.74
CA ILE A 38 -10.50 9.89 -21.32
C ILE A 38 -11.66 10.35 -20.42
N ALA A 39 -12.23 11.52 -20.71
CA ALA A 39 -13.16 12.17 -19.81
C ALA A 39 -14.62 11.74 -20.00
N ALA A 40 -15.01 11.44 -21.25
CA ALA A 40 -16.37 11.08 -21.62
C ALA A 40 -16.40 9.87 -22.57
N PRO A 41 -15.87 8.70 -22.17
CA PRO A 41 -15.72 7.52 -23.03
C PRO A 41 -17.03 7.05 -23.67
N HIS A 42 -18.18 7.29 -23.01
CA HIS A 42 -19.50 6.96 -23.54
C HIS A 42 -19.80 7.63 -24.90
N LEU A 43 -19.25 8.82 -25.19
CA LEU A 43 -19.45 9.48 -26.48
C LEU A 43 -18.84 8.68 -27.65
N THR A 44 -17.87 7.80 -27.40
CA THR A 44 -17.30 6.87 -28.40
C THR A 44 -18.34 5.91 -28.97
N TYR A 45 -19.37 5.60 -28.18
CA TYR A 45 -20.44 4.67 -28.50
C TYR A 45 -21.74 5.38 -28.93
N ARG A 46 -21.71 6.71 -29.05
CA ARG A 46 -22.82 7.48 -29.60
C ARG A 46 -22.62 7.74 -31.09
N HIS A 47 -23.71 8.11 -31.75
CA HIS A 47 -23.70 8.52 -33.16
C HIS A 47 -23.18 7.44 -34.11
N THR A 48 -23.28 6.16 -33.72
CA THR A 48 -22.79 5.02 -34.51
C THR A 48 -23.50 4.89 -35.86
N MET A 49 -24.71 5.44 -35.98
CA MET A 49 -25.52 5.45 -37.21
C MET A 49 -25.09 6.48 -38.26
N LYS A 50 -24.11 7.35 -37.99
CA LYS A 50 -23.58 8.27 -39.03
C LYS A 50 -22.83 7.46 -40.09
N ALA A 51 -23.00 7.84 -41.36
CA ALA A 51 -22.55 7.06 -42.51
C ALA A 51 -21.03 6.85 -42.51
N THR A 52 -20.26 7.91 -42.31
CA THR A 52 -18.80 7.85 -42.40
C THR A 52 -18.11 7.87 -41.03
N ALA A 53 -16.92 7.29 -40.96
CA ALA A 53 -16.09 7.36 -39.74
C ALA A 53 -15.73 8.80 -39.34
N SER A 54 -15.57 9.68 -40.33
CA SER A 54 -15.28 11.11 -40.11
C SER A 54 -16.46 11.85 -39.47
N GLU A 55 -17.70 11.59 -39.94
CA GLU A 55 -18.90 12.16 -39.33
C GLU A 55 -19.12 11.64 -37.90
N ARG A 56 -18.91 10.33 -37.67
CA ARG A 56 -18.94 9.75 -36.31
C ARG A 56 -17.95 10.44 -35.39
N LYS A 57 -16.71 10.63 -35.85
CA LYS A 57 -15.65 11.30 -35.09
C LYS A 57 -15.97 12.77 -34.80
N THR A 58 -16.46 13.50 -35.80
CA THR A 58 -16.87 14.90 -35.65
C THR A 58 -18.00 15.02 -34.62
N ALA A 59 -19.01 14.17 -34.70
CA ALA A 59 -20.14 14.18 -33.78
C ALA A 59 -19.70 13.90 -32.33
N ARG A 60 -18.89 12.85 -32.08
CA ARG A 60 -18.46 12.50 -30.72
C ARG A 60 -17.51 13.52 -30.08
N THR A 61 -16.73 14.25 -30.89
CA THR A 61 -15.77 15.23 -30.38
C THR A 61 -16.32 16.65 -30.27
N ALA A 62 -17.49 16.94 -30.85
CA ALA A 62 -18.07 18.28 -30.95
C ALA A 62 -18.13 19.04 -29.61
N SER A 63 -18.61 18.40 -28.54
CA SER A 63 -18.71 19.04 -27.21
C SER A 63 -17.35 19.43 -26.64
N HIS A 64 -16.34 18.56 -26.78
CA HIS A 64 -14.98 18.84 -26.30
C HIS A 64 -14.27 19.86 -27.18
N ALA A 65 -14.50 19.84 -28.49
CA ALA A 65 -14.02 20.88 -29.40
C ALA A 65 -14.62 22.25 -29.07
N GLY A 66 -15.91 22.30 -28.72
CA GLY A 66 -16.59 23.49 -28.21
C GLY A 66 -15.98 24.00 -26.91
N ALA A 67 -15.76 23.12 -25.93
CA ALA A 67 -15.12 23.46 -24.65
C ALA A 67 -13.69 23.99 -24.83
N LEU A 68 -12.91 23.37 -25.70
CA LEU A 68 -11.57 23.84 -26.08
C LEU A 68 -11.60 25.24 -26.71
N SER A 69 -12.57 25.50 -27.59
CA SER A 69 -12.76 26.82 -28.20
C SER A 69 -13.11 27.88 -27.16
N ASP A 70 -13.97 27.55 -26.19
CA ASP A 70 -14.34 28.43 -25.08
C ASP A 70 -13.14 28.74 -24.17
N LEU A 71 -12.39 27.72 -23.75
CA LEU A 71 -11.16 27.90 -22.96
C LEU A 71 -10.13 28.76 -23.69
N ARG A 72 -10.01 28.62 -25.02
CA ARG A 72 -9.15 29.48 -25.83
C ARG A 72 -9.62 30.93 -25.84
N LYS A 73 -10.93 31.19 -25.96
CA LYS A 73 -11.47 32.56 -25.87
C LYS A 73 -11.15 33.23 -24.52
N HIS A 74 -11.02 32.43 -23.46
CA HIS A 74 -10.63 32.90 -22.13
C HIS A 74 -9.10 32.91 -21.87
N GLY A 75 -8.29 32.61 -22.88
CA GLY A 75 -6.83 32.59 -22.79
C GLY A 75 -6.26 31.44 -21.97
N LEU A 76 -7.03 30.35 -21.76
CA LEU A 76 -6.62 29.18 -20.98
C LEU A 76 -6.04 28.06 -21.87
N ALA A 77 -6.44 27.99 -23.13
CA ALA A 77 -5.93 27.01 -24.08
C ALA A 77 -5.46 27.70 -25.37
N GLU A 78 -4.56 27.06 -26.11
CA GLU A 78 -4.08 27.56 -27.39
C GLU A 78 -4.00 26.44 -28.46
N ASN A 79 -3.55 26.79 -29.67
CA ASN A 79 -3.32 25.80 -30.73
C ASN A 79 -1.94 25.17 -30.55
N GLY A 80 -1.89 23.85 -30.40
CA GLY A 80 -0.65 23.06 -30.35
C GLY A 80 -0.13 22.62 -31.72
N GLY A 81 -0.75 23.09 -32.82
CA GLY A 81 -0.50 22.68 -34.19
C GLY A 81 -1.43 21.54 -34.66
N THR A 82 -0.94 20.67 -35.53
CA THR A 82 -1.74 19.55 -36.09
C THR A 82 -0.95 18.25 -36.08
N THR A 83 -1.66 17.13 -35.95
CA THR A 83 -1.08 15.80 -36.22
C THR A 83 -0.79 15.62 -37.71
N ARG A 84 -0.04 14.57 -38.07
CA ARG A 84 0.13 14.16 -39.48
C ARG A 84 -1.19 13.86 -40.21
N ALA A 85 -2.22 13.43 -39.47
CA ALA A 85 -3.55 13.18 -40.00
C ALA A 85 -4.41 14.46 -40.10
N GLY A 86 -3.84 15.64 -39.84
CA GLY A 86 -4.53 16.93 -39.92
C GLY A 86 -5.37 17.29 -38.69
N GLU A 87 -5.32 16.49 -37.62
CA GLU A 87 -6.12 16.74 -36.42
C GLU A 87 -5.55 17.89 -35.59
N SER A 88 -6.39 18.84 -35.20
CA SER A 88 -5.98 19.96 -34.36
C SER A 88 -5.53 19.50 -32.97
N LEU A 89 -4.35 19.94 -32.59
CA LEU A 89 -3.76 19.75 -31.26
C LEU A 89 -4.05 20.97 -30.38
N ARG A 90 -4.24 20.70 -29.10
CA ARG A 90 -4.55 21.70 -28.08
C ARG A 90 -3.67 21.50 -26.87
N ASN A 91 -3.21 22.61 -26.30
CA ASN A 91 -2.37 22.69 -25.11
C ASN A 91 -2.87 23.83 -24.22
N LEU A 92 -2.46 23.84 -22.96
CA LEU A 92 -2.80 24.90 -22.00
C LEU A 92 -1.76 26.02 -22.02
N THR A 93 -2.23 27.25 -21.84
CA THR A 93 -1.37 28.40 -21.49
C THR A 93 -0.92 28.28 -20.03
N THR A 94 -0.02 29.15 -19.56
CA THR A 94 0.35 29.20 -18.13
C THR A 94 -0.87 29.40 -17.23
N LYS A 95 -1.79 30.30 -17.61
CA LYS A 95 -3.06 30.53 -16.92
C LYS A 95 -3.98 29.30 -16.96
N GLY A 96 -3.97 28.57 -18.08
CA GLY A 96 -4.66 27.29 -18.19
C GLY A 96 -4.09 26.21 -17.28
N LEU A 97 -2.77 26.13 -17.13
CA LEU A 97 -2.12 25.20 -16.21
C LEU A 97 -2.42 25.53 -14.75
N GLU A 98 -2.47 26.82 -14.39
CA GLU A 98 -2.94 27.26 -13.08
C GLU A 98 -4.39 26.80 -12.83
N ALA A 99 -5.29 27.00 -13.81
CA ALA A 99 -6.67 26.51 -13.69
C ALA A 99 -6.73 24.98 -13.55
N ALA A 100 -5.95 24.24 -14.32
CA ALA A 100 -5.86 22.78 -14.24
C ALA A 100 -5.25 22.29 -12.92
N SER A 101 -4.37 23.08 -12.28
CA SER A 101 -3.79 22.77 -10.97
C SER A 101 -4.86 22.67 -9.89
N TYR A 102 -5.87 23.55 -9.92
CA TYR A 102 -7.02 23.50 -9.02
C TYR A 102 -7.91 22.28 -9.31
N GLU A 103 -8.17 21.99 -10.59
CA GLU A 103 -8.99 20.84 -11.00
C GLU A 103 -8.36 19.48 -10.65
N LEU A 104 -7.02 19.40 -10.63
CA LEU A 104 -6.27 18.19 -10.31
C LEU A 104 -5.81 18.13 -8.85
N GLY A 105 -6.01 19.21 -8.08
CA GLY A 105 -5.57 19.30 -6.69
C GLY A 105 -4.05 19.15 -6.52
N ARG A 106 -3.25 19.59 -7.49
CA ARG A 106 -1.78 19.43 -7.47
C ARG A 106 -1.06 20.74 -7.81
N PRO A 107 0.09 21.04 -7.20
CA PRO A 107 0.77 22.31 -7.39
C PRO A 107 1.31 22.47 -8.82
N LEU A 108 1.41 23.71 -9.29
CA LEU A 108 1.89 24.03 -10.64
C LEU A 108 3.29 23.48 -10.93
N THR A 109 4.16 23.43 -9.92
CA THR A 109 5.50 22.83 -9.99
C THR A 109 5.50 21.35 -10.37
N GLU A 110 4.36 20.67 -10.21
CA GLU A 110 4.17 19.27 -10.54
C GLU A 110 3.43 19.04 -11.87
N MET A 111 2.88 20.10 -12.47
CA MET A 111 2.12 20.09 -13.73
C MET A 111 3.03 20.03 -14.97
N GLY A 112 4.33 20.27 -14.81
CA GLY A 112 5.28 20.39 -15.92
C GLY A 112 5.19 21.73 -16.66
N SER A 113 5.91 21.85 -17.77
CA SER A 113 5.95 23.04 -18.63
C SER A 113 4.85 23.06 -19.70
N THR A 114 4.62 24.23 -20.30
CA THR A 114 3.78 24.37 -21.49
C THR A 114 4.44 23.70 -22.71
N ALA A 115 3.67 22.94 -23.48
CA ALA A 115 4.13 22.28 -24.70
C ALA A 115 4.24 23.30 -25.85
N ARG A 116 5.40 23.96 -25.99
CA ARG A 116 5.68 24.83 -27.15
C ARG A 116 6.19 24.00 -28.33
N GLY A 117 5.62 24.21 -29.51
CA GLY A 117 6.16 23.66 -30.77
C GLY A 117 5.82 22.20 -31.09
N ALA A 118 4.95 21.53 -30.31
CA ALA A 118 4.62 20.12 -30.50
C ALA A 118 4.13 19.75 -31.92
N GLY A 119 3.52 20.70 -32.64
CA GLY A 119 2.94 20.46 -33.96
C GLY A 119 3.87 20.59 -35.16
N SER A 120 5.11 21.08 -35.01
CA SER A 120 6.00 21.31 -36.18
C SER A 120 6.45 20.02 -36.88
N SER A 121 6.41 18.87 -36.18
CA SER A 121 6.78 17.55 -36.69
C SER A 121 5.62 16.55 -36.74
N GLY A 122 4.38 17.03 -36.58
CA GLY A 122 3.17 16.19 -36.57
C GLY A 122 2.91 15.42 -35.26
N ALA A 123 3.63 15.76 -34.18
CA ALA A 123 3.43 15.29 -32.81
C ALA A 123 3.37 13.76 -32.60
N THR A 124 4.09 12.97 -33.41
CA THR A 124 3.97 11.50 -33.37
C THR A 124 4.30 10.90 -32.00
N HIS A 125 5.33 11.40 -31.32
CA HIS A 125 5.73 10.91 -30.00
C HIS A 125 4.73 11.32 -28.90
N PRO A 126 4.34 12.60 -28.73
CA PRO A 126 3.28 12.97 -27.79
C PRO A 126 1.97 12.19 -27.99
N MET A 127 1.58 11.89 -29.23
CA MET A 127 0.38 11.08 -29.49
C MET A 127 0.56 9.63 -29.02
N ALA A 128 1.75 9.03 -29.17
CA ALA A 128 2.05 7.70 -28.65
C ALA A 128 2.02 7.66 -27.11
N VAL A 129 2.53 8.71 -26.46
CA VAL A 129 2.44 8.91 -25.00
C VAL A 129 0.98 8.95 -24.56
N ASN A 130 0.15 9.76 -25.23
CA ASN A 130 -1.28 9.86 -24.93
C ASN A 130 -2.02 8.53 -25.11
N GLU A 131 -1.76 7.80 -26.20
CA GLU A 131 -2.37 6.48 -26.42
C GLU A 131 -1.89 5.45 -25.40
N THR A 132 -0.65 5.55 -24.90
CA THR A 132 -0.15 4.73 -23.80
C THR A 132 -0.94 5.00 -22.51
N VAL A 133 -1.17 6.28 -22.17
CA VAL A 133 -2.00 6.65 -21.01
C VAL A 133 -3.43 6.11 -21.17
N ILE A 134 -4.06 6.28 -22.33
CA ILE A 134 -5.43 5.77 -22.58
C ILE A 134 -5.48 4.24 -22.45
N ALA A 135 -4.50 3.54 -23.01
CA ALA A 135 -4.44 2.08 -22.95
C ALA A 135 -4.24 1.56 -21.51
N MET A 136 -3.50 2.29 -20.69
CA MET A 136 -3.33 2.00 -19.27
C MET A 136 -4.58 2.33 -18.44
N LEU A 137 -5.23 3.46 -18.70
CA LEU A 137 -6.44 3.92 -17.99
C LEU A 137 -7.67 3.06 -18.27
N ARG A 138 -7.82 2.56 -19.51
CA ARG A 138 -9.03 1.91 -20.04
C ARG A 138 -10.34 2.58 -19.57
N PRO A 139 -10.58 3.86 -19.92
CA PRO A 139 -11.76 4.60 -19.47
C PRO A 139 -13.05 3.87 -19.83
N LYS A 140 -13.96 3.75 -18.86
CA LYS A 140 -15.20 2.97 -19.00
C LYS A 140 -16.38 3.88 -19.36
N PRO A 141 -17.21 3.53 -20.37
CA PRO A 141 -18.37 4.32 -20.72
C PRO A 141 -19.44 4.26 -19.61
N ASP A 142 -20.15 5.37 -19.37
CA ASP A 142 -21.35 5.40 -18.53
C ASP A 142 -22.56 4.88 -19.32
N LEU A 143 -23.03 3.68 -19.00
CA LEU A 143 -24.12 3.01 -19.70
C LEU A 143 -25.47 3.74 -19.54
N ARG A 144 -25.65 4.53 -18.47
CA ARG A 144 -26.90 5.30 -18.25
C ARG A 144 -27.09 6.34 -19.35
N LEU A 145 -25.99 6.82 -19.92
CA LEU A 145 -25.96 7.81 -20.99
C LEU A 145 -26.13 7.20 -22.39
N LEU A 146 -26.28 5.87 -22.49
CA LEU A 146 -26.40 5.13 -23.75
C LEU A 146 -27.76 4.41 -23.90
N THR A 147 -28.71 4.69 -23.01
CA THR A 147 -30.04 4.05 -22.99
C THR A 147 -30.85 4.24 -24.27
N ARG A 148 -30.59 5.30 -25.05
CA ARG A 148 -31.27 5.60 -26.33
C ARG A 148 -30.48 5.19 -27.57
N GLU A 149 -29.29 4.62 -27.42
CA GLU A 149 -28.45 4.20 -28.55
C GLU A 149 -28.90 2.84 -29.13
N PRO A 150 -28.48 2.49 -30.36
CA PRO A 150 -28.75 1.19 -30.97
C PRO A 150 -28.23 0.01 -30.13
N ALA A 151 -28.85 -1.17 -30.28
CA ALA A 151 -28.49 -2.37 -29.52
C ALA A 151 -27.01 -2.77 -29.68
N GLU A 152 -26.46 -2.66 -30.90
CA GLU A 152 -25.05 -2.94 -31.17
C GLU A 152 -24.12 -1.99 -30.40
N ALA A 153 -24.45 -0.69 -30.37
CA ALA A 153 -23.67 0.30 -29.64
C ALA A 153 -23.70 0.07 -28.13
N LYS A 154 -24.85 -0.33 -27.59
CA LYS A 154 -25.01 -0.73 -26.19
C LYS A 154 -24.21 -1.99 -25.87
N ALA A 155 -24.26 -3.01 -26.73
CA ALA A 155 -23.49 -4.23 -26.56
C ALA A 155 -21.98 -3.95 -26.58
N ALA A 156 -21.49 -3.11 -27.50
CA ALA A 156 -20.10 -2.70 -27.55
C ALA A 156 -19.67 -1.90 -26.31
N ALA A 157 -20.53 -1.03 -25.80
CA ALA A 157 -20.28 -0.28 -24.56
C ALA A 157 -20.27 -1.20 -23.34
N GLN A 158 -21.19 -2.16 -23.27
CA GLN A 158 -21.25 -3.17 -22.21
C GLN A 158 -19.98 -4.02 -22.20
N ALA A 159 -19.54 -4.53 -23.36
CA ALA A 159 -18.29 -5.27 -23.49
C ALA A 159 -17.07 -4.45 -23.00
N ALA A 160 -17.08 -3.13 -23.26
CA ALA A 160 -16.03 -2.25 -22.75
C ALA A 160 -16.09 -2.05 -21.23
N VAL A 161 -17.29 -2.06 -20.62
CA VAL A 161 -17.47 -2.07 -19.16
C VAL A 161 -16.95 -3.38 -18.57
N ASP A 162 -17.36 -4.52 -19.12
CA ASP A 162 -17.05 -5.87 -18.63
C ASP A 162 -15.57 -6.26 -18.77
N ALA A 163 -14.84 -5.64 -19.71
CA ALA A 163 -13.39 -5.85 -19.83
C ALA A 163 -12.66 -5.53 -18.50
N PRO A 164 -11.47 -6.11 -18.24
CA PRO A 164 -10.68 -5.75 -17.07
C PRO A 164 -10.47 -4.23 -16.94
N ALA A 165 -10.58 -3.71 -15.72
CA ALA A 165 -10.33 -2.31 -15.43
C ALA A 165 -8.90 -1.90 -15.84
N GLY A 166 -8.70 -0.62 -16.13
CA GLY A 166 -7.36 -0.06 -16.27
C GLY A 166 -6.71 0.19 -14.92
N ILE A 167 -5.71 1.07 -14.91
CA ILE A 167 -5.00 1.48 -13.70
C ILE A 167 -5.18 2.98 -13.50
N GLY A 168 -5.50 3.37 -12.27
CA GLY A 168 -5.53 4.75 -11.84
C GLY A 168 -6.67 5.58 -12.44
N THR A 169 -6.60 6.87 -12.16
CA THR A 169 -7.39 7.91 -12.81
C THR A 169 -6.46 8.81 -13.61
N ILE A 170 -6.97 9.73 -14.43
CA ILE A 170 -6.09 10.67 -15.15
C ILE A 170 -5.15 11.45 -14.21
N ALA A 171 -5.59 11.74 -12.98
CA ALA A 171 -4.77 12.42 -11.97
C ALA A 171 -3.63 11.55 -11.41
N SER A 172 -3.69 10.22 -11.57
CA SER A 172 -2.62 9.29 -11.23
C SER A 172 -1.41 9.38 -12.17
N TYR A 173 -1.53 10.10 -13.28
CA TYR A 173 -0.50 10.24 -14.31
C TYR A 173 0.10 11.65 -14.31
N ALA A 174 1.39 11.72 -14.63
CA ALA A 174 2.10 12.93 -15.00
C ALA A 174 2.97 12.63 -16.21
N THR A 175 3.05 13.54 -17.19
CA THR A 175 3.90 13.35 -18.38
C THR A 175 5.11 14.28 -18.38
N GLU A 176 6.15 13.89 -19.11
CA GLU A 176 7.36 14.69 -19.33
C GLU A 176 8.03 15.13 -18.01
N VAL A 177 8.14 14.22 -17.05
CA VAL A 177 8.61 14.50 -15.69
C VAL A 177 10.15 14.53 -15.65
N PRO A 178 10.77 15.67 -15.29
CA PRO A 178 12.23 15.73 -15.16
C PRO A 178 12.69 14.87 -13.98
N LEU A 179 13.77 14.12 -14.18
CA LEU A 179 14.42 13.25 -13.19
C LEU A 179 15.84 13.76 -12.91
N PRO A 180 15.99 14.67 -11.92
CA PRO A 180 17.23 15.42 -11.76
C PRO A 180 18.34 14.53 -11.18
N ALA A 181 19.38 14.23 -11.98
CA ALA A 181 20.60 13.60 -11.47
C ALA A 181 21.44 14.57 -10.62
N THR A 182 21.30 15.88 -10.88
CA THR A 182 21.89 17.00 -10.13
C THR A 182 20.85 18.14 -10.05
N GLY A 183 21.09 19.17 -9.24
CA GLY A 183 20.12 20.29 -9.06
C GLY A 183 18.87 19.91 -8.26
N THR A 184 17.79 20.68 -8.34
CA THR A 184 16.55 20.42 -7.59
C THR A 184 15.41 19.99 -8.52
N TRP A 185 14.24 19.69 -7.98
CA TRP A 185 13.04 19.43 -8.79
C TRP A 185 12.63 20.63 -9.65
N GLY A 186 12.71 21.85 -9.10
CA GLY A 186 12.36 23.09 -9.80
C GLY A 186 13.45 23.63 -10.71
N ALA A 187 14.71 23.24 -10.47
CA ALA A 187 15.87 23.61 -11.28
C ALA A 187 16.74 22.37 -11.54
N PRO A 188 16.29 21.45 -12.43
CA PRO A 188 17.05 20.25 -12.73
C PRO A 188 18.37 20.59 -13.40
N GLY A 189 19.46 20.02 -12.88
CA GLY A 189 20.78 20.15 -13.49
C GLY A 189 20.90 19.34 -14.78
N LYS A 190 21.93 19.64 -15.58
CA LYS A 190 22.21 18.92 -16.83
C LYS A 190 22.49 17.43 -16.57
N GLY A 191 22.11 16.59 -17.53
CA GLY A 191 22.43 15.15 -17.52
C GLY A 191 21.41 14.26 -16.78
N GLY A 192 20.29 14.83 -16.30
CA GLY A 192 19.13 14.05 -15.83
C GLY A 192 18.40 13.32 -16.95
N ALA A 193 17.55 12.36 -16.57
CA ALA A 193 16.55 11.80 -17.47
C ALA A 193 15.28 12.68 -17.46
N GLN A 194 14.40 12.46 -18.41
CA GLN A 194 13.03 12.95 -18.38
C GLN A 194 12.14 11.76 -18.68
N ALA A 195 11.24 11.44 -17.77
CA ALA A 195 10.28 10.35 -17.96
C ALA A 195 9.12 10.81 -18.83
N ASP A 196 8.77 10.02 -19.83
CA ASP A 196 7.61 10.33 -20.66
C ASP A 196 6.32 10.29 -19.84
N ILE A 197 6.18 9.30 -18.96
CA ILE A 197 5.06 9.16 -18.03
C ILE A 197 5.55 8.68 -16.67
N VAL A 198 4.98 9.24 -15.60
CA VAL A 198 5.05 8.71 -14.24
C VAL A 198 3.64 8.37 -13.79
N LEU A 199 3.47 7.15 -13.28
CA LEU A 199 2.20 6.62 -12.78
C LEU A 199 2.32 6.31 -11.29
N THR A 200 1.40 6.88 -10.50
CA THR A 200 1.20 6.54 -9.09
C THR A 200 -0.27 6.22 -8.85
N ALA A 201 -0.57 4.95 -8.62
CA ALA A 201 -1.90 4.42 -8.36
C ALA A 201 -1.84 3.36 -7.25
N PRO A 202 -1.55 3.76 -5.99
CA PRO A 202 -1.44 2.82 -4.88
C PRO A 202 -2.73 2.05 -4.61
N GLN A 203 -3.90 2.62 -4.89
CA GLN A 203 -5.20 1.94 -4.83
C GLN A 203 -5.27 0.74 -5.78
N ASP A 204 -4.51 0.79 -6.87
CA ASP A 204 -4.33 -0.28 -7.84
C ASP A 204 -3.02 -1.03 -7.61
N GLN A 205 -2.43 -0.99 -6.41
CA GLN A 205 -1.16 -1.65 -6.07
C GLN A 205 0.02 -1.28 -7.00
N ILE A 206 -0.04 -0.12 -7.66
CA ILE A 206 1.06 0.45 -8.46
C ILE A 206 1.61 1.67 -7.70
N PRO A 207 2.61 1.51 -6.82
CA PRO A 207 3.05 2.62 -5.95
C PRO A 207 3.79 3.71 -6.72
N LEU A 208 4.69 3.35 -7.64
CA LEU A 208 5.41 4.27 -8.52
C LEU A 208 5.92 3.48 -9.73
N LEU A 209 5.54 3.90 -10.93
CA LEU A 209 5.98 3.32 -12.19
C LEU A 209 6.41 4.43 -13.14
N PHE A 210 7.61 4.29 -13.71
CA PHE A 210 8.09 5.16 -14.79
C PHE A 210 7.83 4.46 -16.12
N ILE A 211 7.41 5.21 -17.13
CA ILE A 211 7.13 4.68 -18.46
C ILE A 211 7.84 5.54 -19.51
N GLU A 212 8.56 4.87 -20.40
CA GLU A 212 9.18 5.43 -21.59
C GLU A 212 8.43 4.92 -22.82
N VAL A 213 8.14 5.80 -23.77
CA VAL A 213 7.45 5.47 -25.01
C VAL A 213 8.39 5.68 -26.18
N ASP A 214 8.87 4.58 -26.76
CA ASP A 214 9.75 4.65 -27.93
C ASP A 214 8.94 4.43 -29.22
N ASN A 215 9.13 5.32 -30.19
CA ASN A 215 8.53 5.18 -31.53
C ASN A 215 9.33 4.24 -32.44
N CYS A 216 10.21 3.41 -31.89
CA CYS A 216 11.13 2.53 -32.61
C CYS A 216 12.12 3.29 -33.50
N HIS A 217 12.57 4.45 -33.05
CA HIS A 217 13.64 5.22 -33.70
C HIS A 217 14.99 5.05 -32.99
N GLU A 218 14.97 4.72 -31.70
CA GLU A 218 16.16 4.63 -30.86
C GLU A 218 16.85 3.26 -30.92
N THR A 219 18.18 3.24 -30.86
CA THR A 219 18.97 2.02 -30.71
C THR A 219 18.77 1.40 -29.32
N ALA A 220 19.15 0.13 -29.18
CA ALA A 220 19.26 -0.50 -27.85
C ALA A 220 20.25 0.26 -26.95
N GLU A 221 21.34 0.78 -27.52
CA GLU A 221 22.35 1.56 -26.81
C GLU A 221 21.81 2.91 -26.31
N GLU A 222 21.00 3.60 -27.11
CA GLU A 222 20.35 4.87 -26.74
C GLU A 222 19.36 4.65 -25.59
N ILE A 223 18.53 3.61 -25.69
CA ILE A 223 17.61 3.22 -24.62
C ILE A 223 18.37 2.77 -23.36
N ALA A 224 19.46 2.01 -23.50
CA ALA A 224 20.31 1.63 -22.38
C ALA A 224 20.94 2.86 -21.69
N ALA A 225 21.39 3.85 -22.46
CA ALA A 225 21.91 5.11 -21.94
C ALA A 225 20.85 5.89 -21.14
N LYS A 226 19.58 5.88 -21.59
CA LYS A 226 18.46 6.43 -20.80
C LYS A 226 18.29 5.69 -19.48
N LEU A 227 18.25 4.36 -19.49
CA LEU A 227 18.10 3.54 -18.28
C LEU A 227 19.25 3.74 -17.28
N LEU A 228 20.47 4.02 -17.76
CA LEU A 228 21.58 4.42 -16.90
C LEU A 228 21.34 5.77 -16.21
N LYS A 229 20.72 6.75 -16.89
CA LYS A 229 20.31 8.01 -16.26
C LYS A 229 19.24 7.80 -15.20
N TYR A 230 18.27 6.92 -15.44
CA TYR A 230 17.30 6.47 -14.44
C TYR A 230 17.99 5.88 -13.20
N SER A 231 18.94 4.98 -13.40
CA SER A 231 19.73 4.38 -12.31
C SER A 231 20.46 5.44 -11.48
N ARG A 232 21.09 6.43 -12.13
CA ARG A 232 21.74 7.56 -11.42
C ARG A 232 20.73 8.35 -10.59
N PHE A 233 19.57 8.63 -11.15
CA PHE A 233 18.50 9.33 -10.42
C PHE A 233 17.97 8.51 -9.23
N PHE A 234 17.73 7.21 -9.39
CA PHE A 234 17.22 6.35 -8.31
C PHE A 234 18.20 6.17 -7.15
N LYS A 235 19.50 6.21 -7.44
CA LYS A 235 20.56 6.13 -6.43
C LYS A 235 20.81 7.46 -5.72
N ARG A 236 20.35 8.58 -6.31
CA ARG A 236 20.56 9.90 -5.76
C ARG A 236 19.93 10.05 -4.38
N GLN A 237 20.76 10.35 -3.39
CA GLN A 237 20.34 10.65 -2.02
C GLN A 237 20.26 12.15 -1.80
N ILE A 238 19.38 12.56 -0.89
CA ILE A 238 19.34 13.89 -0.30
C ILE A 238 19.17 13.75 1.21
N LYS A 239 19.50 14.80 1.96
CA LYS A 239 19.21 14.88 3.39
C LYS A 239 17.74 15.23 3.60
N ASP A 240 17.07 14.53 4.52
CA ASP A 240 15.75 14.92 5.01
C ASP A 240 15.83 16.00 6.10
N THR A 241 14.70 16.37 6.68
CA THR A 241 14.60 17.37 7.76
C THR A 241 15.38 16.97 9.02
N ASP A 242 15.59 15.68 9.23
CA ASP A 242 16.30 15.10 10.37
C ASP A 242 17.79 14.82 10.03
N GLY A 243 18.25 15.25 8.85
CA GLY A 243 19.62 15.03 8.37
C GLY A 243 19.92 13.60 7.92
N LYS A 244 18.91 12.74 7.76
CA LYS A 244 19.08 11.36 7.28
C LYS A 244 19.07 11.31 5.76
N ASP A 245 19.89 10.42 5.20
CA ASP A 245 19.89 10.21 3.77
C ASP A 245 18.61 9.49 3.34
N LYS A 246 17.90 10.07 2.37
CA LYS A 246 16.80 9.43 1.70
C LYS A 246 16.91 9.58 0.18
N PRO A 247 16.41 8.60 -0.60
CA PRO A 247 16.39 8.72 -2.05
C PRO A 247 15.56 9.93 -2.49
N MET A 248 16.08 10.74 -3.42
CA MET A 248 15.43 11.98 -3.86
C MET A 248 14.01 11.74 -4.37
N TRP A 249 13.78 10.67 -5.11
CA TRP A 249 12.46 10.33 -5.64
C TRP A 249 11.40 10.11 -4.54
N ARG A 250 11.81 9.75 -3.32
CA ARG A 250 10.91 9.63 -2.16
C ARG A 250 10.47 10.97 -1.56
N THR A 251 10.99 12.11 -2.04
CA THR A 251 10.46 13.42 -1.63
C THR A 251 9.16 13.76 -2.33
N ARG A 252 8.95 13.20 -3.53
CA ARG A 252 7.80 13.51 -4.38
C ARG A 252 6.79 12.38 -4.37
N TRP A 253 7.27 11.13 -4.34
CA TRP A 253 6.39 9.97 -4.37
C TRP A 253 6.60 9.11 -3.13
N MET A 254 5.53 8.96 -2.36
CA MET A 254 5.47 8.03 -1.23
C MET A 254 5.39 6.60 -1.77
N ALA A 255 6.53 5.94 -1.94
CA ALA A 255 6.53 4.50 -2.17
C ALA A 255 6.47 3.76 -0.83
N ARG A 256 5.78 2.62 -0.80
CA ARG A 256 5.82 1.71 0.35
C ARG A 256 7.26 1.44 0.73
N VAL A 257 7.58 1.67 2.00
CA VAL A 257 8.82 1.18 2.59
C VAL A 257 8.74 -0.34 2.52
N ALA A 258 9.75 -0.98 1.93
CA ALA A 258 9.81 -2.43 1.99
C ALA A 258 9.92 -2.83 3.45
N GLU A 259 8.87 -3.46 3.98
CA GLU A 259 8.77 -3.75 5.42
C GLU A 259 9.90 -4.65 5.91
N ARG A 260 10.54 -5.43 5.02
CA ARG A 260 11.73 -6.25 5.34
C ARG A 260 12.62 -6.47 4.10
N GLY A 261 13.88 -6.05 4.19
CA GLY A 261 15.03 -6.64 3.48
C GLY A 261 15.36 -6.14 2.07
N GLU A 262 14.39 -5.99 1.16
CA GLU A 262 14.67 -5.63 -0.24
C GLU A 262 13.99 -4.33 -0.66
N ALA A 263 14.78 -3.36 -1.11
CA ALA A 263 14.30 -2.10 -1.67
C ALA A 263 14.67 -2.04 -3.16
N PRO A 264 13.92 -2.72 -4.06
CA PRO A 264 14.11 -2.54 -5.49
C PRO A 264 13.92 -1.06 -5.84
N HIS A 265 14.67 -0.61 -6.84
CA HIS A 265 14.41 0.68 -7.44
C HIS A 265 13.04 0.67 -8.14
N PRO A 266 12.41 1.84 -8.33
CA PRO A 266 11.13 1.90 -9.04
C PRO A 266 11.19 1.23 -10.41
N PRO A 267 10.12 0.50 -10.82
CA PRO A 267 10.05 -0.13 -12.14
C PRO A 267 10.07 0.90 -13.28
N VAL A 268 10.64 0.49 -14.41
CA VAL A 268 10.62 1.21 -15.68
C VAL A 268 9.96 0.34 -16.73
N LEU A 269 8.86 0.80 -17.30
CA LEU A 269 8.15 0.19 -18.42
C LEU A 269 8.54 0.87 -19.73
N ILE A 270 8.92 0.10 -20.73
CA ILE A 270 9.20 0.59 -22.09
C ILE A 270 8.07 0.15 -22.99
N VAL A 271 7.40 1.11 -23.63
CA VAL A 271 6.29 0.87 -24.55
C VAL A 271 6.75 1.18 -25.96
N PHE A 272 6.86 0.15 -26.79
CA PHE A 272 7.26 0.29 -28.19
C PHE A 272 6.05 0.58 -29.07
N ASN A 273 6.06 1.73 -29.72
CA ASN A 273 5.12 2.11 -30.76
C ASN A 273 5.79 1.97 -32.13
N HIS A 274 5.49 0.88 -32.83
CA HIS A 274 6.19 0.46 -34.05
C HIS A 274 5.82 1.35 -35.26
N ILE A 275 6.37 2.55 -35.29
CA ILE A 275 6.26 3.53 -36.38
C ILE A 275 7.62 3.71 -37.08
N GLY A 276 8.71 3.64 -36.32
CA GLY A 276 10.07 3.75 -36.82
C GLY A 276 10.58 2.47 -37.48
N ALA A 277 11.77 2.57 -38.09
CA ALA A 277 12.37 1.52 -38.90
C ALA A 277 12.95 0.34 -38.09
N ARG A 278 13.00 0.45 -36.75
CA ARG A 278 13.63 -0.58 -35.91
C ARG A 278 12.60 -1.58 -35.42
N ASP A 279 12.97 -2.85 -35.47
CA ASP A 279 12.16 -3.95 -34.95
C ASP A 279 12.42 -4.16 -33.44
N PRO A 280 11.41 -3.97 -32.57
CA PRO A 280 11.53 -4.24 -31.14
C PRO A 280 12.05 -5.65 -30.82
N ASN A 281 11.73 -6.66 -31.64
CA ASN A 281 12.15 -8.03 -31.41
C ASN A 281 13.67 -8.21 -31.54
N ARG A 282 14.34 -7.34 -32.30
CA ARG A 282 15.81 -7.29 -32.41
C ARG A 282 16.43 -6.36 -31.36
N THR A 283 15.77 -5.25 -31.05
CA THR A 283 16.23 -4.29 -30.05
C THR A 283 16.22 -4.88 -28.64
N LEU A 284 15.17 -5.64 -28.29
CA LEU A 284 14.95 -6.15 -26.93
C LEU A 284 16.06 -7.07 -26.42
N PRO A 285 16.50 -8.12 -27.15
CA PRO A 285 17.59 -8.98 -26.69
C PRO A 285 18.89 -8.21 -26.40
N ARG A 286 19.27 -7.30 -27.31
CA ARG A 286 20.45 -6.46 -27.15
C ARG A 286 20.31 -5.51 -25.96
N LEU A 287 19.14 -4.92 -25.78
CA LEU A 287 18.85 -4.04 -24.65
C LEU A 287 18.92 -4.80 -23.31
N GLN A 288 18.40 -6.04 -23.25
CA GLN A 288 18.51 -6.88 -22.06
C GLN A 288 19.97 -7.16 -21.69
N GLU A 289 20.81 -7.47 -22.67
CA GLU A 289 22.24 -7.70 -22.49
C GLU A 289 22.94 -6.45 -21.94
N LEU A 290 22.79 -5.30 -22.61
CA LEU A 290 23.42 -4.04 -22.26
C LEU A 290 23.02 -3.54 -20.85
N THR A 291 21.79 -3.83 -20.44
CA THR A 291 21.23 -3.33 -19.17
C THR A 291 21.26 -4.36 -18.06
N ARG A 292 21.81 -5.56 -18.30
CA ARG A 292 21.88 -6.65 -17.32
C ARG A 292 22.33 -6.22 -15.92
N PRO A 293 23.36 -5.37 -15.74
CA PRO A 293 23.77 -4.91 -14.40
C PRO A 293 22.68 -4.15 -13.63
N LEU A 294 21.70 -3.55 -14.32
CA LEU A 294 20.63 -2.76 -13.72
C LEU A 294 19.48 -3.60 -13.17
N TRP A 295 19.16 -4.73 -13.81
CA TRP A 295 17.93 -5.49 -13.52
C TRP A 295 18.17 -6.93 -13.05
N ALA A 296 19.34 -7.51 -13.33
CA ALA A 296 19.61 -8.90 -12.98
C ALA A 296 19.61 -9.07 -11.46
N GLY A 297 18.67 -9.90 -10.99
CA GLY A 297 18.56 -10.27 -9.59
C GLY A 297 19.62 -11.29 -9.19
N GLU A 298 19.84 -11.39 -7.89
CA GLU A 298 20.77 -12.35 -7.29
C GLU A 298 19.98 -13.55 -6.75
N PRO A 299 20.51 -14.78 -6.87
CA PRO A 299 19.88 -15.95 -6.26
C PRO A 299 19.68 -15.75 -4.75
N ALA A 300 18.49 -16.07 -4.26
CA ALA A 300 18.12 -16.12 -2.86
C ALA A 300 17.37 -17.43 -2.57
N ASP A 301 17.04 -17.69 -1.31
CA ASP A 301 16.37 -18.94 -0.92
C ASP A 301 14.97 -19.07 -1.54
N GLY A 302 14.87 -19.86 -2.62
CA GLY A 302 13.64 -20.16 -3.34
C GLY A 302 13.15 -19.06 -4.31
N TYR A 303 13.91 -17.97 -4.50
CA TYR A 303 13.55 -16.87 -5.41
C TYR A 303 14.79 -16.04 -5.82
N SER A 304 14.63 -15.07 -6.73
CA SER A 304 15.69 -14.09 -7.04
C SER A 304 15.43 -12.76 -6.32
N SER A 305 16.40 -12.28 -5.54
CA SER A 305 16.37 -10.96 -4.92
C SER A 305 16.63 -9.89 -5.96
N TYR A 306 15.85 -8.81 -5.90
CA TYR A 306 16.02 -7.64 -6.77
C TYR A 306 16.36 -6.38 -5.96
N ASP A 307 16.98 -6.54 -4.78
CA ASP A 307 17.41 -5.39 -3.98
C ASP A 307 18.27 -4.42 -4.80
N ARG A 308 17.92 -3.12 -4.77
CA ARG A 308 18.60 -2.07 -5.54
C ARG A 308 18.70 -2.32 -7.06
N LYS A 309 17.92 -3.25 -7.59
CA LYS A 309 17.76 -3.48 -9.03
C LYS A 309 16.53 -2.74 -9.55
N ILE A 310 16.54 -2.41 -10.83
CA ILE A 310 15.41 -1.79 -11.55
C ILE A 310 14.63 -2.93 -12.22
N PRO A 311 13.36 -3.18 -11.87
CA PRO A 311 12.50 -4.00 -12.70
C PRO A 311 12.30 -3.29 -14.05
N ILE A 312 12.88 -3.84 -15.11
CA ILE A 312 12.71 -3.32 -16.48
C ILE A 312 11.71 -4.22 -17.19
N ILE A 313 10.66 -3.59 -17.72
CA ILE A 313 9.53 -4.25 -18.37
C ILE A 313 9.40 -3.67 -19.78
N ALA A 314 9.05 -4.51 -20.75
CA ALA A 314 8.76 -4.07 -22.11
C ALA A 314 7.40 -4.57 -22.59
N THR A 315 6.73 -3.77 -23.40
CA THR A 315 5.55 -4.18 -24.16
C THR A 315 5.43 -3.36 -25.46
N GLY A 316 4.54 -3.78 -26.35
CA GLY A 316 4.16 -3.02 -27.54
C GLY A 316 2.86 -2.25 -27.32
N LEU A 317 2.76 -1.02 -27.83
CA LEU A 317 1.57 -0.19 -27.68
C LEU A 317 0.29 -0.86 -28.24
N ARG A 318 0.42 -1.62 -29.34
CA ARG A 318 -0.70 -2.40 -29.90
C ARG A 318 -1.21 -3.44 -28.90
N ASN A 319 -0.32 -4.27 -28.34
CA ASN A 319 -0.68 -5.29 -27.37
C ASN A 319 -1.27 -4.67 -26.10
N LEU A 320 -0.71 -3.54 -25.65
CA LEU A 320 -1.22 -2.81 -24.50
C LEU A 320 -2.65 -2.28 -24.74
N ARG A 321 -2.94 -1.74 -25.94
CA ARG A 321 -4.29 -1.29 -26.30
C ARG A 321 -5.30 -2.43 -26.31
N GLU A 322 -4.91 -3.57 -26.88
CA GLU A 322 -5.77 -4.74 -27.07
C GLU A 322 -6.06 -5.46 -25.75
N HIS A 323 -5.04 -5.74 -24.95
CA HIS A 323 -5.18 -6.57 -23.75
C HIS A 323 -5.22 -5.77 -22.44
N GLY A 324 -4.76 -4.51 -22.46
CA GLY A 324 -4.70 -3.65 -21.28
C GLY A 324 -3.61 -4.07 -20.28
N PRO A 325 -3.51 -3.38 -19.13
CA PRO A 325 -2.47 -3.62 -18.14
C PRO A 325 -2.59 -4.96 -17.39
N ASN A 326 -3.79 -5.56 -17.39
CA ASN A 326 -4.05 -6.86 -16.75
C ASN A 326 -3.82 -8.04 -17.71
N GLY A 327 -3.60 -7.78 -19.00
CA GLY A 327 -3.30 -8.83 -19.99
C GLY A 327 -1.86 -9.34 -19.88
N PRO A 328 -1.59 -10.60 -20.29
CA PRO A 328 -0.26 -11.18 -20.29
C PRO A 328 0.57 -10.67 -21.48
N VAL A 329 0.91 -9.39 -21.49
CA VAL A 329 1.59 -8.70 -22.61
C VAL A 329 2.89 -8.01 -22.23
N PHE A 330 3.32 -8.16 -20.97
CA PHE A 330 4.50 -7.50 -20.44
C PHE A 330 5.65 -8.50 -20.25
N LEU A 331 6.78 -8.20 -20.87
CA LEU A 331 8.01 -8.95 -20.71
C LEU A 331 8.89 -8.26 -19.66
N ARG A 332 9.01 -8.86 -18.46
CA ARG A 332 10.04 -8.43 -17.50
C ARG A 332 11.39 -9.01 -17.91
N PHE A 333 12.42 -8.17 -17.94
CA PHE A 333 13.78 -8.61 -18.21
C PHE A 333 14.23 -9.67 -17.18
N GLY A 334 14.87 -10.73 -17.67
CA GLY A 334 15.23 -11.91 -16.87
C GLY A 334 14.11 -12.93 -16.67
N ARG A 335 12.92 -12.72 -17.23
CA ARG A 335 11.83 -13.71 -17.28
C ARG A 335 11.54 -14.07 -18.73
N THR A 336 11.09 -15.30 -18.96
CA THR A 336 10.91 -15.88 -20.30
C THR A 336 9.47 -15.82 -20.83
N HIS A 337 8.50 -15.49 -19.98
CA HIS A 337 7.09 -15.46 -20.33
C HIS A 337 6.49 -14.07 -20.12
N MET A 338 5.50 -13.75 -20.95
CA MET A 338 4.69 -12.55 -20.80
C MET A 338 3.80 -12.66 -19.56
N GLN A 339 3.61 -11.53 -18.88
CA GLN A 339 2.90 -11.44 -17.60
C GLN A 339 1.95 -10.25 -17.60
N PRO A 340 0.92 -10.24 -16.72
CA PRO A 340 0.23 -9.02 -16.33
C PRO A 340 1.21 -7.99 -15.75
N LEU A 341 0.88 -6.70 -15.84
CA LEU A 341 1.80 -5.65 -15.38
C LEU A 341 2.16 -5.78 -13.90
N ARG A 342 1.19 -6.12 -13.04
CA ARG A 342 1.37 -6.29 -11.58
C ARG A 342 2.43 -7.35 -11.26
N ASP A 343 2.38 -8.47 -11.95
CA ASP A 343 3.34 -9.57 -11.77
C ASP A 343 4.71 -9.20 -12.35
N ALA A 344 4.71 -8.48 -13.48
CA ALA A 344 5.93 -8.01 -14.13
C ALA A 344 6.71 -7.01 -13.25
N ILE A 345 6.02 -6.08 -12.55
CA ILE A 345 6.66 -5.15 -11.61
C ILE A 345 7.03 -5.82 -10.28
N GLY A 346 6.22 -6.77 -9.79
CA GLY A 346 6.36 -7.40 -8.48
C GLY A 346 7.34 -8.58 -8.44
N ASN A 347 7.40 -9.28 -7.29
CA ASN A 347 8.16 -10.53 -7.18
C ASN A 347 7.28 -11.66 -6.60
N PRO A 348 6.31 -12.19 -7.39
CA PRO A 348 5.33 -13.16 -6.88
C PRO A 348 5.96 -14.41 -6.25
N ARG A 349 7.13 -14.85 -6.75
CA ARG A 349 7.86 -15.99 -6.16
C ARG A 349 8.38 -15.68 -4.76
N ARG A 350 8.97 -14.50 -4.55
CA ARG A 350 9.38 -14.04 -3.22
C ARG A 350 8.19 -13.92 -2.30
N ASP A 351 7.12 -13.27 -2.77
CA ASP A 351 5.94 -13.04 -1.95
C ASP A 351 5.31 -14.37 -1.52
N GLY A 352 5.30 -15.38 -2.40
CA GLY A 352 4.91 -16.75 -2.05
C GLY A 352 5.84 -17.44 -1.04
N VAL A 353 7.17 -17.27 -1.15
CA VAL A 353 8.13 -17.80 -0.16
C VAL A 353 7.92 -17.14 1.21
N LEU A 354 7.74 -15.82 1.25
CA LEU A 354 7.51 -15.06 2.48
C LEU A 354 6.16 -15.42 3.11
N ALA A 355 5.11 -15.59 2.32
CA ALA A 355 3.80 -16.03 2.80
C ALA A 355 3.90 -17.41 3.48
N ARG A 356 4.54 -18.40 2.85
CA ARG A 356 4.75 -19.73 3.44
C ARG A 356 5.62 -19.69 4.70
N ARG A 357 6.58 -18.77 4.80
CA ARG A 357 7.38 -18.58 6.03
C ARG A 357 6.54 -17.98 7.15
N ALA A 358 5.70 -16.98 6.84
CA ALA A 358 4.81 -16.37 7.80
C ALA A 358 3.75 -17.37 8.31
N GLU A 359 3.20 -18.22 7.43
CA GLU A 359 2.29 -19.31 7.82
C GLU A 359 2.97 -20.30 8.77
N ARG A 360 4.19 -20.76 8.46
CA ARG A 360 4.95 -21.65 9.35
C ARG A 360 5.26 -21.01 10.70
N ALA A 361 5.63 -19.74 10.72
CA ALA A 361 5.89 -19.02 11.97
C ALA A 361 4.62 -18.89 12.83
N ARG A 362 3.46 -18.64 12.22
CA ARG A 362 2.17 -18.62 12.93
C ARG A 362 1.83 -19.99 13.52
N ALA A 363 1.96 -21.05 12.73
CA ALA A 363 1.70 -22.41 13.21
C ALA A 363 2.62 -22.80 14.38
N GLN A 364 3.93 -22.49 14.30
CA GLN A 364 4.87 -22.71 15.40
C GLN A 364 4.53 -21.90 16.65
N GLN A 365 4.07 -20.65 16.47
CA GLN A 365 3.65 -19.81 17.58
C GLN A 365 2.39 -20.39 18.25
N GLU A 366 1.43 -20.87 17.48
CA GLU A 366 0.21 -21.54 17.98
C GLU A 366 0.55 -22.82 18.75
N GLU A 367 1.39 -23.70 18.17
CA GLU A 367 1.87 -24.91 18.84
C GLU A 367 2.60 -24.60 20.15
N TYR A 368 3.48 -23.59 20.16
CA TYR A 368 4.19 -23.17 21.35
C TYR A 368 3.23 -22.65 22.43
N GLN A 369 2.24 -21.84 22.05
CA GLN A 369 1.20 -21.36 22.98
C GLN A 369 0.36 -22.51 23.53
N GLU A 370 0.02 -23.51 22.70
CA GLU A 370 -0.69 -24.70 23.16
C GLU A 370 0.15 -25.53 24.14
N GLN A 371 1.44 -25.73 23.86
CA GLN A 371 2.36 -26.40 24.78
C GLN A 371 2.44 -25.67 26.12
N LEU A 372 2.54 -24.33 26.11
CA LEU A 372 2.52 -23.53 27.33
C LEU A 372 1.20 -23.68 28.11
N ARG A 373 0.06 -23.71 27.41
CA ARG A 373 -1.25 -23.94 28.03
C ARG A 373 -1.34 -25.33 28.68
N ARG A 374 -0.95 -26.38 27.95
CA ARG A 374 -0.94 -27.76 28.47
C ARG A 374 -0.01 -27.89 29.69
N ALA A 375 1.18 -27.29 29.63
CA ALA A 375 2.11 -27.29 30.75
C ALA A 375 1.57 -26.51 31.97
N ALA A 376 0.85 -25.40 31.74
CA ALA A 376 0.21 -24.64 32.81
C ALA A 376 -0.97 -25.42 33.45
N GLU A 377 -1.78 -26.10 32.63
CA GLU A 377 -2.86 -26.97 33.09
C GLU A 377 -2.32 -28.16 33.89
N GLN A 378 -1.27 -28.83 33.40
CA GLN A 378 -0.57 -29.90 34.12
C GLN A 378 -0.04 -29.41 35.46
N LYS A 379 0.69 -28.29 35.50
CA LYS A 379 1.17 -27.70 36.75
C LYS A 379 0.03 -27.35 37.72
N ARG A 380 -1.10 -26.86 37.20
CA ARG A 380 -2.29 -26.57 38.03
C ARG A 380 -2.90 -27.86 38.59
N ALA A 381 -2.98 -28.91 37.78
CA ALA A 381 -3.49 -30.22 38.21
C ALA A 381 -2.56 -30.90 39.22
N GLU A 382 -1.25 -30.89 38.98
CA GLU A 382 -0.23 -31.39 39.92
C GLU A 382 -0.27 -30.64 41.24
N ARG A 383 -0.34 -29.30 41.18
CA ARG A 383 -0.57 -28.46 42.36
C ARG A 383 -1.82 -28.96 43.08
N GLU A 384 -2.98 -28.96 42.43
CA GLU A 384 -4.26 -29.36 43.03
C GLU A 384 -4.28 -30.78 43.61
N ALA A 385 -3.55 -31.72 42.98
CA ALA A 385 -3.37 -33.08 43.48
C ALA A 385 -2.51 -33.12 44.77
N ALA A 386 -1.50 -32.27 44.86
CA ALA A 386 -0.65 -32.09 46.05
C ALA A 386 -1.30 -31.24 47.16
N ARG A 387 -2.57 -30.80 46.99
CA ARG A 387 -3.29 -30.01 47.99
C ARG A 387 -3.44 -30.81 49.29
N PRO A 388 -2.85 -30.35 50.41
CA PRO A 388 -2.95 -31.04 51.69
C PRO A 388 -4.39 -31.13 52.18
N ALA A 389 -4.66 -32.19 52.94
CA ALA A 389 -5.91 -32.38 53.66
C ALA A 389 -5.67 -32.22 55.16
N CYS A 390 -6.69 -31.69 55.86
CA CYS A 390 -6.68 -31.56 57.31
C CYS A 390 -6.54 -32.93 57.98
N ALA A 391 -5.55 -33.09 58.87
CA ALA A 391 -5.37 -34.31 59.64
C ALA A 391 -6.52 -34.59 60.64
N GLY A 392 -7.26 -33.56 61.05
CA GLY A 392 -8.39 -33.69 61.97
C GLY A 392 -9.71 -34.09 61.33
N CYS A 393 -10.03 -33.57 60.14
CA CYS A 393 -11.34 -33.79 59.49
C CYS A 393 -11.28 -34.30 58.03
N GLY A 394 -10.09 -34.47 57.45
CA GLY A 394 -9.89 -34.98 56.09
C GLY A 394 -10.25 -34.02 54.96
N THR A 395 -10.76 -32.82 55.25
CA THR A 395 -11.13 -31.84 54.22
C THR A 395 -9.87 -31.20 53.62
N LYS A 396 -9.81 -31.07 52.29
CA LYS A 396 -8.72 -30.38 51.60
C LYS A 396 -8.66 -28.91 52.03
N PHE A 397 -7.46 -28.37 52.20
CA PHE A 397 -7.27 -26.96 52.53
C PHE A 397 -7.77 -26.06 51.40
N ASP A 398 -8.35 -24.91 51.72
CA ASP A 398 -8.56 -23.85 50.74
C ASP A 398 -7.22 -23.26 50.27
N ASN A 399 -7.29 -22.33 49.31
CA ASN A 399 -6.07 -21.74 48.74
C ASN A 399 -5.25 -20.96 49.78
N ASP A 400 -5.90 -20.26 50.69
CA ASP A 400 -5.24 -19.35 51.63
C ASP A 400 -4.57 -20.14 52.75
N ARG A 401 -5.27 -21.12 53.33
CA ARG A 401 -4.70 -22.07 54.29
C ARG A 401 -3.53 -22.83 53.68
N TRP A 402 -3.67 -23.31 52.44
CA TRP A 402 -2.60 -24.03 51.79
C TRP A 402 -1.36 -23.16 51.51
N GLU A 403 -1.51 -21.94 51.00
CA GLU A 403 -0.36 -21.03 50.83
C GLU A 403 0.29 -20.68 52.18
N ASN A 404 -0.50 -20.45 53.23
CA ASN A 404 0.03 -20.19 54.57
C ASN A 404 0.83 -21.39 55.12
N THR A 405 0.41 -22.63 54.85
CA THR A 405 1.17 -23.83 55.25
C THR A 405 2.46 -24.03 54.46
N ARG A 406 2.56 -23.51 53.23
CA ARG A 406 3.82 -23.49 52.47
C ARG A 406 4.77 -22.43 53.00
N LEU A 407 4.26 -21.26 53.39
CA LEU A 407 5.05 -20.16 53.94
C LEU A 407 5.50 -20.43 55.37
N SER A 408 4.71 -21.17 56.16
CA SER A 408 4.98 -21.50 57.57
C SER A 408 4.70 -22.99 57.84
N PRO A 409 5.63 -23.89 57.46
CA PRO A 409 5.41 -25.34 57.52
C PRO A 409 5.58 -25.93 58.93
N THR A 410 6.13 -25.18 59.88
CA THR A 410 6.48 -25.68 61.21
C THR A 410 5.37 -25.37 62.21
N PRO A 411 4.89 -26.34 63.01
CA PRO A 411 3.91 -26.08 64.06
C PRO A 411 4.46 -25.18 65.17
N GLY A 412 3.58 -24.38 65.77
CA GLY A 412 3.84 -23.54 66.93
C GLY A 412 2.64 -23.53 67.89
N ASN A 413 2.71 -22.73 68.97
CA ASN A 413 1.72 -22.77 70.07
C ASN A 413 0.27 -22.46 69.63
N ARG A 414 0.08 -21.72 68.53
CA ARG A 414 -1.23 -21.38 67.98
C ARG A 414 -1.35 -21.67 66.49
N TRP A 415 -0.40 -22.40 65.93
CA TRP A 415 -0.32 -22.68 64.50
C TRP A 415 -0.03 -24.16 64.28
N HIS A 416 -0.94 -24.83 63.60
CA HIS A 416 -0.92 -26.25 63.31
C HIS A 416 -1.08 -26.42 61.79
N PRO A 417 0.03 -26.45 61.03
CA PRO A 417 0.01 -26.45 59.56
C PRO A 417 -0.61 -27.71 58.95
N THR A 418 -0.89 -28.74 59.76
CA THR A 418 -1.58 -29.97 59.35
C THR A 418 -3.09 -29.94 59.60
N LEU A 419 -3.62 -28.89 60.23
CA LEU A 419 -5.04 -28.73 60.55
C LEU A 419 -5.68 -27.62 59.71
N CYS A 420 -6.99 -27.73 59.45
CA CYS A 420 -7.78 -26.61 58.96
C CYS A 420 -8.11 -25.67 60.12
N GLU A 421 -8.45 -24.41 59.83
CA GLU A 421 -8.73 -23.37 60.83
C GLU A 421 -9.75 -23.83 61.91
N PRO A 422 -10.90 -24.43 61.58
CA PRO A 422 -11.81 -24.95 62.63
C PRO A 422 -11.24 -26.08 63.49
N CYS A 423 -10.33 -26.89 62.96
CA CYS A 423 -9.68 -27.97 63.73
C CYS A 423 -8.51 -27.43 64.57
N GLU A 424 -7.80 -26.42 64.06
CA GLU A 424 -6.77 -25.67 64.79
C GLU A 424 -7.39 -24.95 65.99
N ASP A 425 -8.49 -24.21 65.79
CA ASP A 425 -9.19 -23.51 66.86
C ASP A 425 -9.61 -24.46 67.98
N LYS A 426 -10.14 -25.64 67.63
CA LYS A 426 -10.48 -26.68 68.61
C LYS A 426 -9.25 -27.22 69.36
N THR A 427 -8.13 -27.39 68.64
CA THR A 427 -6.88 -27.90 69.23
C THR A 427 -6.26 -26.88 70.18
N VAL A 428 -6.22 -25.61 69.77
CA VAL A 428 -5.74 -24.50 70.60
C VAL A 428 -6.67 -24.30 71.80
N ALA A 429 -7.98 -24.33 71.62
CA ALA A 429 -8.94 -24.22 72.73
C ALA A 429 -8.82 -25.38 73.73
N ALA A 430 -8.59 -26.61 73.25
CA ALA A 430 -8.36 -27.76 74.12
C ALA A 430 -7.04 -27.63 74.90
N ALA A 431 -5.98 -27.12 74.27
CA ALA A 431 -4.71 -26.85 74.93
C ALA A 431 -4.82 -25.73 75.97
N ASP A 432 -5.48 -24.62 75.62
CA ASP A 432 -5.75 -23.48 76.52
C ASP A 432 -6.61 -23.94 77.72
N GLN A 433 -7.60 -24.81 77.50
CA GLN A 433 -8.41 -25.37 78.60
C GLN A 433 -7.58 -26.29 79.50
N ALA A 434 -6.75 -27.17 78.93
CA ALA A 434 -5.87 -28.04 79.72
C ALA A 434 -4.84 -27.25 80.53
N GLU A 435 -4.34 -26.13 80.00
CA GLU A 435 -3.46 -25.22 80.74
C GLU A 435 -4.21 -24.52 81.88
N ARG A 436 -5.45 -24.05 81.64
CA ARG A 436 -6.31 -23.50 82.70
C ARG A 436 -6.61 -24.53 83.79
N ASP A 437 -6.96 -25.76 83.43
CA ASP A 437 -7.23 -26.84 84.37
C ASP A 437 -5.97 -27.17 85.21
N ARG A 438 -4.78 -27.14 84.60
CA ARG A 438 -3.50 -27.29 85.34
C ARG A 438 -3.27 -26.13 86.30
N LEU A 439 -3.44 -24.89 85.86
CA LEU A 439 -3.27 -23.71 86.69
C LEU A 439 -4.30 -23.66 87.83
N GLU A 440 -5.55 -24.07 87.58
CA GLU A 440 -6.59 -24.20 88.60
C GLU A 440 -6.28 -25.32 89.60
N ALA A 441 -5.76 -26.47 89.14
CA ALA A 441 -5.29 -27.54 90.03
C ALA A 441 -4.09 -27.10 90.89
N GLU A 442 -3.12 -26.40 90.30
CA GLU A 442 -1.98 -25.82 91.02
C GLU A 442 -2.43 -24.74 92.02
N ALA A 443 -3.42 -23.91 91.64
CA ALA A 443 -4.03 -22.90 92.51
C ALA A 443 -4.83 -23.54 93.66
N ALA A 444 -5.55 -24.63 93.41
CA ALA A 444 -6.24 -25.41 94.43
C ALA A 444 -5.24 -26.04 95.42
N GLU A 445 -4.12 -26.60 94.91
CA GLU A 445 -3.05 -27.14 95.75
C GLU A 445 -2.34 -26.06 96.59
N THR A 446 -2.13 -24.86 96.02
CA THR A 446 -1.58 -23.72 96.78
C THR A 446 -2.58 -23.14 97.78
N ALA A 447 -3.88 -23.11 97.46
CA ALA A 447 -4.93 -22.71 98.39
C ALA A 447 -5.10 -23.70 99.55
N GLU A 448 -4.94 -25.01 99.29
CA GLU A 448 -4.91 -26.04 100.33
C GLU A 448 -3.69 -25.89 101.25
N LYS A 449 -2.51 -25.66 100.69
CA LYS A 449 -1.29 -25.31 101.46
C LYS A 449 -1.46 -24.03 102.29
N ALA A 450 -2.15 -23.01 101.76
CA ALA A 450 -2.44 -21.77 102.48
C ALA A 450 -3.50 -21.93 103.60
N ARG A 451 -4.50 -22.81 103.43
CA ARG A 451 -5.44 -23.20 104.50
C ARG A 451 -4.75 -23.98 105.61
N GLY A 452 -3.78 -24.83 105.30
CA GLY A 452 -2.92 -25.52 106.27
C GLY A 452 -2.00 -24.58 107.07
N TRP A 453 -1.63 -23.43 106.52
CA TRP A 453 -0.82 -22.42 107.22
C TRP A 453 -1.64 -21.59 108.23
N ARG A 454 -2.91 -21.29 107.94
CA ARG A 454 -3.79 -20.51 108.83
C ARG A 454 -4.32 -21.29 110.05
N SER A 455 -4.28 -22.62 110.05
CA SER A 455 -4.69 -23.44 111.20
C SER A 455 -3.59 -23.63 112.25
N ARG A 456 -2.33 -23.27 111.95
CA ARG A 456 -1.19 -23.36 112.89
C ARG A 456 -1.06 -22.21 113.89
N PHE A 457 -1.86 -21.16 113.78
CA PHE A 457 -1.93 -20.08 114.78
C PHE A 457 -3.23 -20.16 115.59
N ARG A 458 -3.28 -21.12 116.53
CA ARG A 458 -4.20 -21.05 117.68
C ARG A 458 -3.41 -21.41 118.95
N PRO A 459 -3.16 -20.47 119.88
CA PRO A 459 -2.31 -20.71 121.04
C PRO A 459 -3.11 -21.23 122.24
N GLY A 460 -2.52 -22.19 122.96
CA GLY A 460 -2.78 -22.46 124.37
C GLY A 460 -3.43 -23.81 124.67
N GLN A 461 -2.72 -24.69 125.40
CA GLN A 461 -2.90 -24.84 126.85
C GLN A 461 -1.93 -25.90 127.43
N THR A 462 -1.20 -25.47 128.46
CA THR A 462 -0.44 -26.21 129.47
C THR A 462 -1.37 -26.79 130.57
N PRO A 463 -0.85 -27.68 131.41
CA PRO A 463 -0.86 -27.50 132.85
C PRO A 463 0.47 -26.94 133.38
#